data_AF-A0AAV4YFS6-F1
#
_entry.id   AF-A0AAV4YFS6-F1
#
_cell.length_a   1.000
_cell.length_b   1.000
_cell.length_c   1.000
_cell.angle_alpha   90.00
_cell.angle_beta   90.00
_cell.angle_gamma   90.00
#
_symmetry.space_group_name_H-M   'P 1'
#
loop_
_entity.id
_entity.type
_entity.pdbx_description
1 polymer ?
#
loop_
_entity_poly.entity_id
_entity_poly.type
_entity_poly.pdbx_seq_one_letter_code
_entity_poly.pdbx_strand_id
1 'polypeptide(L)'
;MTTENHIEEQGECLCTLAPAGTAGLEGYVEGEKYQYQRMSHDKHGKPYYRMFPSGEWPDYYETCGVSDFNRHFKAVDKEPKA
;
A
#
# COMPACT_ATOMS: atom_id res chain seq x y z
N MET A 1 -6.35 -26.09 1.80
CA MET A 1 -6.75 -25.02 0.87
C MET A 1 -5.70 -23.93 1.00
N THR A 2 -4.84 -23.76 0.01
CA THR A 2 -3.98 -22.57 -0.06
C THR A 2 -4.90 -21.40 -0.35
N THR A 3 -5.22 -20.62 0.67
CA THR A 3 -5.92 -19.34 0.49
C THR A 3 -4.93 -18.44 -0.24
N GLU A 4 -4.95 -18.48 -1.58
CA GLU A 4 -4.07 -17.67 -2.40
C GLU A 4 -4.34 -16.20 -2.12
N ASN A 5 -3.31 -15.51 -1.65
CA ASN A 5 -3.34 -14.07 -1.47
C ASN A 5 -3.43 -13.42 -2.85
N HIS A 6 -4.45 -12.59 -3.07
CA HIS A 6 -4.67 -11.93 -4.35
C HIS A 6 -4.83 -10.42 -4.16
N ILE A 7 -4.61 -9.69 -5.24
CA ILE A 7 -4.83 -8.24 -5.28
C ILE A 7 -6.34 -8.00 -5.35
N GLU A 8 -6.88 -7.21 -4.43
CA GLU A 8 -8.28 -6.76 -4.43
C GLU A 8 -8.43 -5.43 -5.16
N GLU A 9 -7.48 -4.51 -4.96
CA GLU A 9 -7.47 -3.16 -5.52
C GLU A 9 -6.01 -2.72 -5.75
N GLN A 10 -5.77 -1.89 -6.76
CA GLN A 10 -4.49 -1.23 -6.96
C GLN A 10 -4.69 0.17 -7.53
N GLY A 11 -3.66 1.00 -7.45
CA GLY A 11 -3.68 2.32 -8.06
C GLY A 11 -2.67 3.26 -7.43
N GLU A 12 -2.96 4.56 -7.51
CA GLU A 12 -2.12 5.62 -6.97
C GLU A 12 -2.71 6.17 -5.67
N CYS A 13 -1.85 6.45 -4.71
CA CYS A 13 -2.19 7.14 -3.47
C CYS A 13 -1.27 8.35 -3.25
N LEU A 14 -1.80 9.35 -2.56
CA LEU A 14 -1.06 10.50 -2.07
C LEU A 14 -0.69 10.25 -0.61
N CYS A 15 0.58 10.43 -0.26
CA CYS A 15 1.00 10.47 1.14
C CYS A 15 0.51 11.78 1.76
N THR A 16 -0.47 11.71 2.66
CA THR A 16 -1.06 12.87 3.32
C THR A 16 -0.41 13.20 4.65
N LEU A 17 0.32 12.25 5.24
CA LEU A 17 1.04 12.43 6.49
C LEU A 17 2.27 11.53 6.46
N ALA A 18 3.47 12.13 6.54
CA ALA A 18 4.71 11.37 6.56
C ALA A 18 4.70 10.32 7.70
N PRO A 19 4.91 9.03 7.41
CA PRO A 19 4.90 7.96 8.40
C PRO A 19 6.20 7.91 9.23
N ALA A 20 6.59 9.05 9.81
CA ALA A 20 7.80 9.17 10.62
C ALA A 20 7.80 8.16 11.78
N GLY A 21 8.74 7.21 11.75
CA GLY A 21 8.88 6.16 12.76
C GLY A 21 7.91 4.97 12.61
N THR A 22 7.15 4.89 11.52
CA THR A 22 6.37 3.68 11.20
C THR A 22 7.29 2.73 10.44
N ALA A 23 7.66 1.63 11.11
CA ALA A 23 8.55 0.62 10.53
C ALA A 23 7.96 0.08 9.23
N GLY A 24 8.76 0.02 8.18
CA GLY A 24 8.31 -0.44 6.87
C GLY A 24 7.54 0.62 6.06
N LEU A 25 7.65 1.89 6.42
CA LEU A 25 7.22 3.03 5.60
C LEU A 25 8.28 4.15 5.63
N GLU A 26 9.53 3.78 5.83
CA GLU A 26 10.63 4.72 6.05
C GLU A 26 11.12 5.24 4.69
N GLY A 27 10.50 6.32 4.21
CA GLY A 27 10.85 6.93 2.93
C GLY A 27 9.69 7.61 2.21
N TYR A 28 8.46 7.41 2.67
CA TYR A 28 7.30 8.11 2.10
C TYR A 28 7.27 9.56 2.58
N VAL A 29 7.15 10.48 1.64
CA VAL A 29 7.20 11.93 1.85
C VAL A 29 5.80 12.50 1.72
N GLU A 30 5.39 13.34 2.66
CA GLU A 30 4.10 14.03 2.60
C GLU A 30 3.99 14.89 1.33
N GLY A 31 2.87 14.78 0.63
CA GLY A 31 2.60 15.47 -0.63
C GLY A 31 3.00 14.69 -1.89
N GLU A 32 3.78 13.61 -1.75
CA GLU A 32 4.20 12.79 -2.88
C GLU A 32 3.20 11.65 -3.18
N LYS A 33 3.23 11.21 -4.44
CA LYS A 33 2.38 10.13 -4.96
C LYS A 33 3.14 8.82 -5.05
N TYR A 34 2.45 7.73 -4.70
CA TYR A 34 3.00 6.39 -4.66
C TYR A 34 1.98 5.38 -5.19
N GLN A 35 2.47 4.26 -5.71
CA GLN A 35 1.59 3.16 -6.09
C GLN A 35 1.27 2.30 -4.87
N TYR A 36 0.09 1.68 -4.89
CA TYR A 36 -0.32 0.74 -3.87
C TYR A 36 -1.05 -0.47 -4.46
N GLN A 37 -1.00 -1.58 -3.72
CA GLN A 37 -1.88 -2.74 -3.92
C GLN A 37 -2.53 -3.12 -2.60
N ARG A 38 -3.86 -3.19 -2.56
CA ARG A 38 -4.58 -3.81 -1.47
C ARG A 38 -4.65 -5.32 -1.70
N MET A 39 -4.14 -6.07 -0.74
CA MET A 39 -4.08 -7.53 -0.77
C MET A 39 -5.18 -8.12 0.14
N SER A 40 -5.78 -9.22 -0.31
CA SER A 40 -6.92 -9.85 0.38
C SER A 40 -6.62 -10.25 1.83
N HIS A 41 -5.47 -10.89 2.07
CA HIS A 41 -5.08 -11.38 3.39
C HIS A 41 -3.59 -11.69 3.54
N ASP A 42 -3.00 -11.34 4.68
CA ASP A 42 -1.67 -11.79 5.07
C ASP A 42 -1.67 -13.25 5.58
N LYS A 43 -0.53 -13.74 6.08
CA LYS A 43 -0.41 -15.08 6.68
C LYS A 43 -1.36 -15.32 7.88
N HIS A 44 -1.85 -14.25 8.52
CA HIS A 44 -2.80 -14.27 9.62
C HIS A 44 -4.26 -14.01 9.19
N GLY A 45 -4.53 -13.93 7.89
CA GLY A 45 -5.89 -13.74 7.37
C GLY A 45 -6.39 -12.29 7.35
N LYS A 46 -5.52 -11.28 7.55
CA LYS A 46 -5.93 -9.87 7.60
C LYS A 46 -5.55 -9.14 6.31
N PRO A 47 -6.43 -8.28 5.75
CA PRO A 47 -6.07 -7.48 4.58
C PRO A 47 -4.90 -6.54 4.91
N TYR A 48 -4.07 -6.28 3.92
CA TYR A 48 -2.90 -5.41 4.04
C TYR A 48 -2.64 -4.68 2.72
N TYR A 49 -1.82 -3.65 2.79
CA TYR A 49 -1.40 -2.88 1.62
C TYR A 49 0.07 -3.14 1.33
N ARG A 50 0.41 -3.24 0.04
CA ARG A 50 1.76 -3.13 -0.48
C ARG A 50 1.94 -1.72 -1.01
N MET A 51 2.99 -1.05 -0.56
CA MET A 51 3.33 0.32 -0.91
C MET A 51 4.62 0.31 -1.71
N PHE A 52 4.64 1.07 -2.81
CA PHE A 52 5.76 1.11 -3.72
C PHE A 52 6.41 2.50 -3.65
N PRO A 53 7.66 2.61 -3.16
CA PRO A 53 8.31 3.89 -2.89
C PRO A 53 8.81 4.61 -4.16
N SER A 54 8.88 3.91 -5.30
CA SER A 54 9.18 4.51 -6.61
C SER A 54 7.92 4.61 -7.46
N GLY A 55 7.85 5.64 -8.31
CA GLY A 55 6.74 5.83 -9.26
C GLY A 55 6.68 4.81 -10.41
N GLU A 56 7.70 3.97 -10.55
CA GLU A 56 7.72 2.80 -11.43
C GLU A 56 7.53 1.56 -10.56
N TRP A 57 6.64 0.63 -10.96
CA TRP A 57 6.45 -0.68 -10.31
C TRP A 57 7.81 -1.39 -10.12
N PRO A 58 8.39 -1.38 -8.91
CA PRO A 58 9.68 -1.99 -8.63
C PRO A 58 9.51 -3.41 -8.07
N ASP A 59 10.58 -4.21 -8.12
CA ASP A 59 10.70 -5.49 -7.40
C ASP A 59 10.57 -5.36 -5.87
N TYR A 60 10.64 -4.13 -5.34
CA TYR A 60 10.57 -3.84 -3.91
C TYR A 60 9.26 -3.14 -3.54
N TYR A 61 8.60 -3.67 -2.51
CA TYR A 61 7.46 -3.04 -1.86
C TYR A 61 7.62 -3.14 -0.36
N GLU A 62 7.05 -2.17 0.34
CA GLU A 62 6.83 -2.27 1.76
C GLU A 62 5.40 -2.68 2.06
N THR A 63 5.14 -3.24 3.25
CA THR A 63 3.79 -3.67 3.62
C THR A 63 3.30 -2.91 4.84
N CYS A 64 2.07 -2.42 4.79
CA CYS A 64 1.43 -1.79 5.93
C CYS A 64 0.00 -2.32 6.14
N GLY A 65 -0.51 -2.18 7.37
CA GLY A 65 -1.88 -2.53 7.68
C GLY A 65 -2.88 -1.52 7.11
N VAL A 66 -4.15 -1.92 7.01
CA VAL A 66 -5.23 -1.03 6.57
C VAL A 66 -5.31 0.27 7.40
N SER A 67 -5.09 0.16 8.71
CA SER A 67 -5.12 1.31 9.63
C SER A 67 -4.00 2.31 9.35
N ASP A 68 -2.77 1.82 9.12
CA ASP A 68 -1.63 2.68 8.80
C ASP A 68 -1.79 3.30 7.42
N PHE A 69 -2.27 2.52 6.44
CA PHE A 69 -2.59 3.05 5.12
C PHE A 69 -3.56 4.23 5.20
N ASN A 70 -4.71 4.05 5.86
CA ASN A 70 -5.73 5.10 5.98
C ASN A 70 -5.28 6.33 6.79
N ARG A 71 -4.23 6.19 7.61
CA ARG A 71 -3.68 7.28 8.42
C ARG A 71 -2.69 8.13 7.61
N HIS A 72 -1.90 7.50 6.76
CA HIS A 72 -0.76 8.13 6.10
C HIS A 72 -0.99 8.40 4.61
N PHE A 73 -1.92 7.67 3.99
CA PHE A 73 -2.15 7.70 2.55
C PHE A 73 -3.63 7.86 2.22
N LYS A 74 -3.88 8.47 1.06
CA LYS A 74 -5.21 8.61 0.48
C LYS A 74 -5.17 8.15 -0.96
N ALA A 75 -5.98 7.15 -1.32
CA ALA A 75 -6.14 6.73 -2.71
C ALA A 75 -6.63 7.91 -3.56
N VAL A 76 -5.92 8.19 -4.66
CA VAL A 76 -6.23 9.29 -5.59
C VAL A 76 -6.68 8.78 -6.95
N ASP A 77 -6.16 7.62 -7.39
CA ASP A 77 -6.61 6.93 -8.59
C ASP A 77 -6.76 5.44 -8.28
N LYS A 78 -7.90 4.87 -8.64
CA LYS A 78 -8.20 3.45 -8.45
C LYS A 78 -8.33 2.83 -9.81
N GLU A 79 -7.39 1.96 -10.15
CA GLU A 79 -7.55 1.13 -11.33
C GLU A 79 -8.56 0.02 -10.99
N PRO A 80 -9.74 -0.02 -11.63
CA PRO A 80 -10.61 -1.17 -11.47
C PRO A 80 -9.90 -2.41 -12.03
N LYS A 81 -10.11 -3.57 -11.39
CA LYS A 81 -9.69 -4.87 -11.92
C LYS A 81 -10.15 -4.98 -13.38
N ALA A 82 -9.20 -5.27 -14.27
CA ALA A 82 -9.50 -5.81 -15.61
C ALA A 82 -10.06 -7.23 -15.50
#